data_AF-A0A2V4MSX3-F1
#
_entry.id   AF-A0A2V4MSX3-F1
#
_cell.length_a   1.000
_cell.length_b   1.000
_cell.length_c   1.000
_cell.angle_alpha   90.00
_cell.angle_beta   90.00
_cell.angle_gamma   90.00
#
_symmetry.space_group_name_H-M   'P 1'
#
loop_
_entity.id
_entity.type
_entity.pdbx_description
1 polymer ?
#
loop_
_entity_poly.entity_id
_entity_poly.type
_entity_poly.pdbx_seq_one_letter_code
_entity_poly.pdbx_strand_id
1 'polypeptide(L)'
;MGWRSGGFSEMLRAMSDEATDEWAYAPVGSLEGLLQRGRGLGAVSATGDPTAGRLVDDCVRRDCRWDSQVDERHLYLARLIRDLELSLEPLFALLAGDEDDCERATRVLELLALSGSVEARQVLRSYVCEGEHWVDVLESVADCWPVEWWDDLAGVARSRPTGDESLLWRSEPWVRWQLGPGSAVPCGDRPGVGVEPGLSTRQLLEVLADPGAADRAKVRALHSLAGRPPEPGLIPMVPSLLTADGERPLPLLSRAVGPLGALAVPAAREWVTDTRRWLSWTGMRVLAEHGEAQDLPILIGELSAHWEAHDWCGPDRRAAGVARFGPGLPRRCRCCGLNLVHDMKKRAVTVESRPAHFMYVSKCPRTELNHTHMPVWHGVIEMA
;
A
#
# COMPACT_ATOMS: atom_id res chain seq x y z
N MET A 1 34.41 15.23 -56.17
CA MET A 1 33.77 16.44 -55.62
C MET A 1 32.31 16.13 -55.34
N GLY A 2 31.86 16.40 -54.12
CA GLY A 2 30.43 16.58 -53.80
C GLY A 2 29.68 15.36 -53.27
N TRP A 3 29.81 15.07 -51.97
CA TRP A 3 28.73 14.43 -51.21
C TRP A 3 28.25 15.42 -50.14
N ARG A 4 26.94 15.64 -50.11
CA ARG A 4 26.25 16.72 -49.41
C ARG A 4 26.20 16.48 -47.90
N SER A 5 26.83 17.35 -47.13
CA SER A 5 26.81 17.40 -45.67
C SER A 5 25.54 18.08 -45.10
N GLY A 6 24.36 17.78 -45.65
CA GLY A 6 23.10 18.44 -45.29
C GLY A 6 22.18 17.67 -44.35
N GLY A 7 22.22 16.34 -44.36
CA GLY A 7 21.16 15.53 -43.72
C GLY A 7 21.30 15.33 -42.21
N PHE A 8 22.51 15.40 -41.65
CA PHE A 8 22.72 15.08 -40.23
C PHE A 8 22.37 16.22 -39.28
N SER A 9 22.42 17.47 -39.76
CA SER A 9 22.12 18.65 -38.92
C SER A 9 20.64 19.01 -38.90
N GLU A 10 19.84 18.61 -39.89
CA GLU A 10 18.37 18.74 -39.85
C GLU A 10 17.73 17.61 -39.03
N MET A 11 18.26 16.39 -39.08
CA MET A 11 17.72 15.27 -38.28
C MET A 11 17.98 15.45 -36.77
N LEU A 12 19.10 16.06 -36.38
CA LEU A 12 19.38 16.43 -34.98
C LEU A 12 18.61 17.68 -34.51
N ARG A 13 18.01 18.44 -35.42
CA ARG A 13 17.19 19.62 -35.09
C ARG A 13 15.69 19.32 -35.07
N ALA A 14 15.26 18.27 -35.76
CA ALA A 14 13.88 17.76 -35.72
C ALA A 14 13.63 16.81 -34.53
N MET A 15 14.67 16.35 -33.83
CA MET A 15 14.56 15.52 -32.62
C MET A 15 14.70 16.32 -31.31
N SER A 16 14.77 17.65 -31.38
CA SER A 16 14.85 18.54 -30.21
C SER A 16 13.59 19.37 -29.97
N ASP A 17 12.52 19.14 -30.74
CA ASP A 17 11.24 19.87 -30.66
C ASP A 17 10.10 19.04 -30.06
N GLU A 18 10.42 17.92 -29.39
CA GLU A 18 9.58 17.39 -28.30
C GLU A 18 10.27 17.77 -26.99
N ALA A 19 10.21 19.06 -26.67
CA ALA A 19 10.27 19.45 -25.27
C ALA A 19 9.00 18.89 -24.62
N THR A 20 9.05 17.61 -24.21
CA THR A 20 8.25 17.14 -23.08
C THR A 20 8.52 18.13 -21.98
N ASP A 21 7.56 19.00 -21.70
CA ASP A 21 7.56 19.94 -20.60
C ASP A 21 7.95 19.12 -19.36
N GLU A 22 9.23 19.21 -18.96
CA GLU A 22 9.82 18.32 -17.96
C GLU A 22 9.21 18.71 -16.63
N TRP A 23 8.07 18.07 -16.35
CA TRP A 23 7.23 18.42 -15.23
C TRP A 23 8.06 18.31 -13.95
N ALA A 24 8.16 19.43 -13.26
CA ALA A 24 8.88 19.53 -12.00
C ALA A 24 7.90 19.72 -10.86
N TYR A 25 8.11 18.97 -9.79
CA TYR A 25 7.46 19.23 -8.52
C TYR A 25 7.72 20.67 -8.04
N ALA A 26 6.69 21.29 -7.49
CA ALA A 26 6.79 22.56 -6.81
C ALA A 26 7.74 22.47 -5.59
N PRO A 27 8.25 23.61 -5.07
CA PRO A 27 9.17 23.64 -3.94
C PRO A 27 8.66 22.83 -2.74
N VAL A 28 9.54 22.05 -2.11
CA VAL A 28 9.16 21.02 -1.12
C VAL A 28 8.41 21.55 0.12
N GLY A 29 8.57 22.84 0.42
CA GLY A 29 7.90 23.52 1.54
C GLY A 29 6.64 24.30 1.16
N SER A 30 6.32 24.40 -0.12
CA SER A 30 5.09 25.05 -0.59
C SER A 30 3.88 24.12 -0.40
N LEU A 31 2.68 24.68 -0.27
CA LEU A 31 1.45 23.87 -0.18
C LEU A 31 1.32 22.94 -1.38
N GLU A 32 1.51 23.46 -2.59
CA GLU A 32 1.49 22.67 -3.83
C GLU A 32 2.50 21.52 -3.79
N GLY A 33 3.77 21.79 -3.44
CA GLY A 33 4.80 20.75 -3.36
C GLY A 33 4.52 19.71 -2.28
N LEU A 34 3.85 20.08 -1.19
CA LEU A 34 3.39 19.13 -0.16
C LEU A 34 2.24 18.24 -0.67
N LEU A 35 1.27 18.81 -1.38
CA LEU A 35 0.13 18.09 -1.97
C LEU A 35 0.60 17.13 -3.07
N GLN A 36 1.44 17.62 -3.99
CA GLN A 36 2.04 16.84 -5.06
C GLN A 36 2.90 15.70 -4.54
N ARG A 37 3.38 15.73 -3.29
CA ARG A 37 4.17 14.64 -2.68
C ARG A 37 3.40 13.80 -1.64
N GLY A 38 2.09 14.01 -1.51
CA GLY A 38 1.25 13.18 -0.64
C GLY A 38 1.57 13.40 0.84
N ARG A 39 2.14 14.55 1.19
CA ARG A 39 2.60 14.82 2.55
C ARG A 39 1.40 15.12 3.42
N GLY A 40 1.34 14.47 4.59
CA GLY A 40 0.29 14.75 5.58
C GLY A 40 0.23 16.23 5.99
N LEU A 41 1.37 16.93 6.00
CA LEU A 41 1.41 18.37 6.22
C LEU A 41 0.63 19.15 5.15
N GLY A 42 0.67 18.72 3.88
CA GLY A 42 -0.12 19.31 2.81
C GLY A 42 -1.61 19.23 3.06
N ALA A 43 -2.10 18.07 3.55
CA ALA A 43 -3.52 17.90 3.86
C ALA A 43 -4.00 18.79 5.01
N VAL A 44 -3.12 19.02 5.99
CA VAL A 44 -3.40 19.94 7.10
C VAL A 44 -3.45 21.36 6.61
N SER A 45 -2.42 21.77 5.87
CA SER A 45 -2.29 23.14 5.38
C SER A 45 -3.38 23.48 4.36
N ALA A 46 -3.89 22.48 3.64
CA ALA A 46 -5.04 22.64 2.76
C ALA A 46 -6.32 23.02 3.51
N THR A 47 -6.45 22.63 4.79
CA THR A 47 -7.62 22.98 5.60
C THR A 47 -7.58 24.47 5.93
N GLY A 48 -8.37 25.27 5.19
CA GLY A 48 -8.45 26.73 5.35
C GLY A 48 -7.63 27.54 4.35
N ASP A 49 -6.93 26.90 3.41
CA ASP A 49 -6.28 27.59 2.29
C ASP A 49 -7.24 27.67 1.09
N PRO A 50 -7.60 28.87 0.60
CA PRO A 50 -8.55 29.03 -0.49
C PRO A 50 -8.05 28.50 -1.84
N THR A 51 -6.74 28.26 -1.98
CA THR A 51 -6.14 27.71 -3.20
C THR A 51 -6.11 26.18 -3.21
N ALA A 52 -6.36 25.53 -2.06
CA ALA A 52 -6.22 24.09 -1.90
C ALA A 52 -7.06 23.29 -2.91
N GLY A 53 -8.32 23.65 -3.14
CA GLY A 53 -9.19 22.95 -4.07
C GLY A 53 -8.59 22.86 -5.47
N ARG A 54 -8.14 24.01 -6.01
CA ARG A 54 -7.47 24.07 -7.32
C ARG A 54 -6.20 23.22 -7.34
N LEU A 55 -5.38 23.27 -6.28
CA LEU A 55 -4.14 22.51 -6.21
C LEU A 55 -4.39 20.99 -6.16
N VAL A 56 -5.47 20.56 -5.50
CA VAL A 56 -5.89 19.15 -5.48
C VAL A 56 -6.39 18.72 -6.85
N ASP A 57 -7.21 19.55 -7.51
CA ASP A 57 -7.66 19.29 -8.89
C ASP A 57 -6.46 19.18 -9.85
N ASP A 58 -5.47 20.05 -9.71
CA ASP A 58 -4.24 20.00 -10.49
C ASP A 58 -3.46 18.69 -10.23
N CYS A 59 -3.42 18.22 -8.98
CA CYS A 59 -2.79 16.94 -8.62
C CYS A 59 -3.56 15.73 -9.17
N VAL A 60 -4.89 15.80 -9.21
CA VAL A 60 -5.76 14.77 -9.79
C VAL A 60 -5.52 14.66 -11.28
N ARG A 61 -5.39 15.79 -12.00
CA ARG A 61 -5.22 15.82 -13.47
C ARG A 61 -3.84 15.40 -13.96
N ARG A 62 -2.76 15.71 -13.24
CA ARG A 62 -1.38 15.56 -13.77
C ARG A 62 -0.67 14.25 -13.44
N ASP A 63 -1.28 13.39 -12.64
CA ASP A 63 -0.62 12.25 -11.96
C ASP A 63 0.64 12.67 -11.17
N CYS A 64 0.48 12.95 -9.89
CA CYS A 64 1.62 13.25 -9.02
C CYS A 64 2.21 12.00 -8.33
N ARG A 65 1.95 10.79 -8.85
CA ARG A 65 2.59 9.56 -8.38
C ARG A 65 4.07 9.59 -8.75
N TRP A 66 4.92 9.13 -7.82
CA TRP A 66 6.31 8.84 -8.16
C TRP A 66 6.42 7.59 -9.05
N ASP A 67 5.62 6.58 -8.73
CA ASP A 67 5.56 5.29 -9.42
C ASP A 67 4.18 4.69 -9.14
N SER A 68 3.41 4.40 -10.19
CA SER A 68 2.03 3.91 -10.10
C SER A 68 1.92 2.54 -9.42
N GLN A 69 3.00 1.75 -9.36
CA GLN A 69 3.01 0.43 -8.73
C GLN A 69 3.11 0.49 -7.21
N VAL A 70 3.61 1.58 -6.63
CA VAL A 70 3.91 1.69 -5.19
C VAL A 70 3.39 2.96 -4.52
N ASP A 71 3.09 4.01 -5.27
CA ASP A 71 2.52 5.25 -4.73
C ASP A 71 0.99 5.16 -4.71
N GLU A 72 0.44 4.90 -3.51
CA GLU A 72 -1.01 4.87 -3.25
C GLU A 72 -1.65 6.27 -3.25
N ARG A 73 -1.29 7.12 -4.23
CA ARG A 73 -1.69 8.53 -4.25
C ARG A 73 -3.20 8.73 -4.25
N HIS A 74 -3.92 7.80 -4.86
CA HIS A 74 -5.38 7.77 -4.90
C HIS A 74 -6.00 7.80 -3.49
N LEU A 75 -5.37 7.17 -2.48
CA LEU A 75 -5.84 7.22 -1.09
C LEU A 75 -5.72 8.61 -0.47
N TYR A 76 -4.62 9.30 -0.74
CA TYR A 76 -4.40 10.66 -0.28
C TYR A 76 -5.38 11.63 -0.94
N LEU A 77 -5.56 11.53 -2.26
CA LEU A 77 -6.46 12.39 -3.03
C LEU A 77 -7.94 12.16 -2.66
N ALA A 78 -8.39 10.91 -2.53
CA ALA A 78 -9.76 10.59 -2.10
C ALA A 78 -10.10 11.23 -0.74
N ARG A 79 -9.16 11.22 0.21
CA ARG A 79 -9.35 11.87 1.50
C ARG A 79 -9.42 13.39 1.37
N LEU A 80 -8.54 13.99 0.58
CA LEU A 80 -8.57 15.44 0.37
C LEU A 80 -9.87 15.90 -0.28
N ILE A 81 -10.33 15.19 -1.31
CA ILE A 81 -11.59 15.48 -1.99
C ILE A 81 -12.76 15.42 -1.00
N ARG A 82 -12.81 14.38 -0.16
CA ARG A 82 -13.84 14.24 0.88
C ARG A 82 -13.73 15.33 1.95
N ASP A 83 -12.55 15.52 2.52
CA ASP A 83 -12.33 16.37 3.70
C ASP A 83 -12.44 17.87 3.35
N LEU A 84 -12.15 18.24 2.10
CA LEU A 84 -12.31 19.60 1.58
C LEU A 84 -13.64 19.79 0.83
N GLU A 85 -14.51 18.77 0.80
CA GLU A 85 -15.81 18.78 0.11
C GLU A 85 -15.71 19.24 -1.35
N LEU A 86 -14.69 18.73 -2.07
CA LEU A 86 -14.45 19.09 -3.46
C LEU A 86 -15.41 18.37 -4.41
N SER A 87 -15.67 19.01 -5.55
CA SER A 87 -16.46 18.43 -6.64
C SER A 87 -15.80 17.17 -7.21
N LEU A 88 -16.60 16.19 -7.60
CA LEU A 88 -16.15 14.98 -8.29
C LEU A 88 -16.04 15.15 -9.81
N GLU A 89 -16.52 16.26 -10.36
CA GLU A 89 -16.48 16.58 -11.80
C GLU A 89 -15.09 16.40 -12.45
N PRO A 90 -13.96 16.80 -11.82
CA PRO A 90 -12.64 16.54 -12.39
C PRO A 90 -12.34 15.05 -12.57
N LEU A 91 -12.82 14.18 -11.67
CA LEU A 91 -12.66 12.73 -11.79
C LEU A 91 -13.56 12.16 -12.87
N PHE A 92 -14.77 12.70 -13.03
CA PHE A 92 -15.69 12.26 -14.10
C PHE A 92 -15.13 12.59 -15.49
N ALA A 93 -14.49 13.77 -15.63
CA ALA A 93 -13.80 14.13 -16.85
C ALA A 93 -12.64 13.17 -17.16
N LEU A 94 -11.90 12.72 -16.14
CA LEU A 94 -10.81 11.75 -16.30
C LEU A 94 -11.30 10.33 -16.65
N LEU A 95 -12.46 9.90 -16.15
CA LEU A 95 -13.07 8.62 -16.58
C LEU A 95 -13.32 8.58 -18.10
N ALA A 96 -13.60 9.74 -18.71
CA ALA A 96 -13.76 9.88 -20.15
C ALA A 96 -12.45 10.17 -20.91
N GLY A 97 -11.31 10.13 -20.21
CA GLY A 97 -9.98 10.30 -20.76
C GLY A 97 -9.43 9.01 -21.38
N ASP A 98 -8.11 8.91 -21.43
CA ASP A 98 -7.43 7.68 -21.83
C ASP A 98 -7.41 6.63 -20.71
N GLU A 99 -6.79 5.47 -20.97
CA GLU A 99 -6.72 4.35 -20.04
C GLU A 99 -6.07 4.74 -18.69
N ASP A 100 -4.99 5.52 -18.72
CA ASP A 100 -4.27 5.97 -17.52
C ASP A 100 -5.10 6.97 -16.70
N ASP A 101 -5.76 7.91 -17.38
CA ASP A 101 -6.69 8.85 -16.76
C ASP A 101 -7.87 8.11 -16.11
N CYS A 102 -8.42 7.12 -16.80
CA CYS A 102 -9.52 6.29 -16.33
C CYS A 102 -9.11 5.42 -15.12
N GLU A 103 -7.93 4.78 -15.17
CA GLU A 103 -7.35 4.02 -14.05
C GLU A 103 -7.23 4.90 -12.80
N ARG A 104 -6.62 6.06 -12.96
CA ARG A 104 -6.40 7.03 -11.88
C ARG A 104 -7.72 7.51 -11.26
N ALA A 105 -8.69 7.87 -12.09
CA ALA A 105 -10.00 8.31 -11.62
C ALA A 105 -10.74 7.20 -10.87
N THR A 106 -10.71 5.99 -11.42
CA THR A 106 -11.35 4.80 -10.85
C THR A 106 -10.86 4.52 -9.44
N ARG A 107 -9.53 4.49 -9.22
CA ARG A 107 -8.95 4.24 -7.89
C ARG A 107 -9.36 5.26 -6.83
N VAL A 108 -9.55 6.53 -7.21
CA VAL A 108 -10.01 7.58 -6.29
C VAL A 108 -11.51 7.41 -5.99
N LEU A 109 -12.32 7.18 -7.02
CA LEU A 109 -13.77 7.02 -6.89
C LEU A 109 -14.16 5.76 -6.11
N GLU A 110 -13.40 4.66 -6.24
CA GLU A 110 -13.57 3.44 -5.45
C GLU A 110 -13.47 3.72 -3.94
N LEU A 111 -12.45 4.47 -3.54
CA LEU A 111 -12.23 4.83 -2.15
C LEU A 111 -13.27 5.83 -1.65
N LEU A 112 -13.68 6.78 -2.49
CA LEU A 112 -14.77 7.70 -2.16
C LEU A 112 -16.08 6.93 -1.93
N ALA A 113 -16.41 5.96 -2.78
CA ALA A 113 -17.58 5.10 -2.64
C ALA A 113 -17.53 4.29 -1.32
N LEU A 114 -16.39 3.64 -1.03
CA LEU A 114 -16.18 2.93 0.23
C LEU A 114 -16.24 3.84 1.46
N SER A 115 -15.90 5.13 1.29
CA SER A 115 -16.02 6.14 2.34
C SER A 115 -17.42 6.75 2.49
N GLY A 116 -18.38 6.31 1.69
CA GLY A 116 -19.80 6.69 1.79
C GLY A 116 -20.33 7.57 0.65
N SER A 117 -19.53 7.91 -0.37
CA SER A 117 -20.00 8.68 -1.52
C SER A 117 -20.90 7.83 -2.43
N VAL A 118 -22.21 8.08 -2.34
CA VAL A 118 -23.19 7.43 -3.22
C VAL A 118 -22.99 7.83 -4.68
N GLU A 119 -22.62 9.08 -4.92
CA GLU A 119 -22.35 9.62 -6.25
C GLU A 119 -21.16 8.91 -6.92
N ALA A 120 -20.04 8.75 -6.21
CA ALA A 120 -18.88 8.02 -6.72
C ALA A 120 -19.22 6.55 -7.05
N ARG A 121 -20.06 5.92 -6.21
CA ARG A 121 -20.52 4.55 -6.49
C ARG A 121 -21.41 4.49 -7.73
N GLN A 122 -22.32 5.45 -7.89
CA GLN A 122 -23.25 5.49 -9.02
C GLN A 122 -22.52 5.77 -10.33
N VAL A 123 -21.56 6.71 -10.34
CA VAL A 123 -20.84 7.04 -11.58
C VAL A 123 -20.03 5.86 -12.10
N LEU A 124 -19.34 5.12 -11.21
CA LEU A 124 -18.56 3.94 -11.62
C LEU A 124 -19.47 2.81 -12.10
N ARG A 125 -20.63 2.59 -11.46
CA ARG A 125 -21.62 1.62 -11.95
C ARG A 125 -22.18 2.01 -13.31
N SER A 126 -22.51 3.29 -13.53
CA SER A 126 -22.91 3.79 -14.84
C SER A 126 -21.79 3.64 -15.87
N TYR A 127 -20.55 3.89 -15.47
CA TYR A 127 -19.38 3.71 -16.35
C TYR A 127 -19.20 2.25 -16.77
N VAL A 128 -19.40 1.28 -15.86
CA VAL A 128 -19.40 -0.14 -16.26
C VAL A 128 -20.47 -0.44 -17.33
N CYS A 129 -21.61 0.26 -17.28
CA CYS A 129 -22.67 0.10 -18.27
C CYS A 129 -22.34 0.71 -19.64
N GLU A 130 -21.65 1.86 -19.68
CA GLU A 130 -21.55 2.69 -20.89
C GLU A 130 -20.12 3.02 -21.34
N GLY A 131 -19.15 3.03 -20.44
CA GLY A 131 -17.77 3.50 -20.65
C GLY A 131 -16.93 2.59 -21.55
N GLU A 132 -15.86 3.14 -22.11
CA GLU A 132 -14.95 2.42 -23.02
C GLU A 132 -14.12 1.37 -22.26
N HIS A 133 -13.44 1.78 -21.18
CA HIS A 133 -12.61 0.93 -20.31
C HIS A 133 -13.43 0.17 -19.26
N TRP A 134 -14.65 -0.25 -19.60
CA TRP A 134 -15.60 -0.80 -18.62
C TRP A 134 -15.12 -2.11 -17.98
N VAL A 135 -14.28 -2.88 -18.69
CA VAL A 135 -13.67 -4.12 -18.19
C VAL A 135 -12.76 -3.82 -17.01
N ASP A 136 -11.82 -2.89 -17.19
CA ASP A 136 -10.83 -2.54 -16.16
C ASP A 136 -11.51 -1.95 -14.93
N VAL A 137 -12.50 -1.07 -15.15
CA VAL A 137 -13.31 -0.50 -14.07
C VAL A 137 -14.09 -1.58 -13.33
N LEU A 138 -14.72 -2.52 -14.05
CA LEU A 138 -15.48 -3.61 -13.45
C LEU A 138 -14.58 -4.55 -12.63
N GLU A 139 -13.42 -4.94 -13.16
CA GLU A 139 -12.45 -5.77 -12.44
C GLU A 139 -11.95 -5.06 -11.18
N SER A 140 -11.64 -3.75 -11.30
CA SER A 140 -11.14 -2.95 -10.18
C SER A 140 -12.18 -2.78 -9.06
N VAL A 141 -13.45 -2.50 -9.40
CA VAL A 141 -14.51 -2.42 -8.37
C VAL A 141 -14.82 -3.78 -7.77
N ALA A 142 -14.78 -4.86 -8.54
CA ALA A 142 -15.03 -6.21 -8.02
C ALA A 142 -13.95 -6.69 -7.04
N ASP A 143 -12.70 -6.22 -7.21
CA ASP A 143 -11.59 -6.53 -6.31
C ASP A 143 -11.74 -5.86 -4.93
N CYS A 144 -12.32 -4.65 -4.86
CA CYS A 144 -12.32 -3.85 -3.64
C CYS A 144 -13.70 -3.59 -3.00
N TRP A 145 -14.81 -3.73 -3.75
CA TRP A 145 -16.16 -3.47 -3.24
C TRP A 145 -16.87 -4.73 -2.72
N PRO A 146 -17.82 -4.56 -1.78
CA PRO A 146 -18.73 -5.62 -1.40
C PRO A 146 -19.47 -6.18 -2.62
N VAL A 147 -19.64 -7.50 -2.66
CA VAL A 147 -20.28 -8.25 -3.75
C VAL A 147 -21.64 -7.64 -4.13
N GLU A 148 -22.44 -7.30 -3.14
CA GLU A 148 -23.78 -6.75 -3.32
C GLU A 148 -23.82 -5.43 -4.10
N TRP A 149 -22.67 -4.77 -4.31
CA TRP A 149 -22.57 -3.52 -5.06
C TRP A 149 -22.24 -3.70 -6.53
N TRP A 150 -21.96 -4.92 -7.00
CA TRP A 150 -21.59 -5.15 -8.40
C TRP A 150 -22.14 -6.46 -8.97
N ASP A 151 -22.61 -7.42 -8.16
CA ASP A 151 -23.06 -8.73 -8.67
C ASP A 151 -24.24 -8.65 -9.65
N ASP A 152 -25.08 -7.61 -9.52
CA ASP A 152 -26.19 -7.34 -10.43
C ASP A 152 -25.75 -6.86 -11.84
N LEU A 153 -24.49 -6.49 -12.01
CA LEU A 153 -23.91 -6.08 -13.29
C LEU A 153 -23.62 -7.27 -14.22
N ALA A 154 -23.82 -8.51 -13.78
CA ALA A 154 -23.62 -9.71 -14.59
C ALA A 154 -24.39 -9.69 -15.92
N GLY A 155 -25.61 -9.13 -15.91
CA GLY A 155 -26.43 -8.99 -17.12
C GLY A 155 -25.80 -8.03 -18.13
N VAL A 156 -25.28 -6.91 -17.64
CA VAL A 156 -24.57 -5.90 -18.42
C VAL A 156 -23.32 -6.52 -19.04
N ALA A 157 -22.46 -7.16 -18.23
CA ALA A 157 -21.22 -7.77 -18.69
C ALA A 157 -21.44 -8.84 -19.78
N ARG A 158 -22.52 -9.62 -19.72
CA ARG A 158 -22.89 -10.59 -20.79
C ARG A 158 -23.32 -9.92 -22.10
N SER A 159 -23.92 -8.74 -22.01
CA SER A 159 -24.47 -8.02 -23.17
C SER A 159 -23.45 -7.16 -23.89
N ARG A 160 -22.36 -6.79 -23.20
CA ARG A 160 -21.28 -5.98 -23.76
C ARG A 160 -20.32 -6.86 -24.57
N PRO A 161 -19.96 -6.46 -25.80
CA PRO A 161 -18.92 -7.15 -26.55
C PRO A 161 -17.59 -6.93 -25.83
N THR A 162 -16.91 -8.01 -25.44
CA THR A 162 -15.50 -7.90 -25.10
C THR A 162 -14.69 -7.84 -26.39
N GLY A 163 -13.83 -6.83 -26.54
CA GLY A 163 -12.86 -6.79 -27.65
C GLY A 163 -11.79 -7.87 -27.51
N ASP A 164 -10.65 -7.67 -28.17
CA ASP A 164 -9.42 -8.49 -28.00
C ASP A 164 -8.72 -8.21 -26.65
N GLU A 165 -9.42 -7.57 -25.71
CA GLU A 165 -8.94 -7.23 -24.38
C GLU A 165 -8.63 -8.50 -23.58
N SER A 166 -7.45 -8.51 -22.95
CA SER A 166 -6.96 -9.62 -22.15
C SER A 166 -7.70 -9.70 -20.83
N LEU A 167 -8.94 -10.20 -20.87
CA LEU A 167 -9.74 -10.40 -19.67
C LEU A 167 -9.04 -11.29 -18.65
N LEU A 168 -9.05 -10.87 -17.38
CA LEU A 168 -8.54 -11.65 -16.27
C LEU A 168 -9.59 -12.69 -15.85
N TRP A 169 -9.96 -13.62 -16.74
CA TRP A 169 -11.02 -14.63 -16.55
C TRP A 169 -10.91 -15.50 -15.27
N ARG A 170 -9.82 -15.38 -14.51
CA ARG A 170 -9.54 -16.10 -13.25
C ARG A 170 -9.73 -15.24 -11.99
N SER A 171 -10.13 -13.99 -12.11
CA SER A 171 -10.47 -13.11 -10.99
C SER A 171 -11.99 -12.91 -10.88
N GLU A 172 -12.42 -12.33 -9.77
CA GLU A 172 -13.73 -11.68 -9.71
C GLU A 172 -13.77 -10.55 -10.77
N PRO A 173 -14.93 -10.25 -11.37
CA PRO A 173 -16.23 -10.91 -11.16
C PRO A 173 -16.44 -12.15 -12.06
N TRP A 174 -15.52 -12.42 -12.99
CA TRP A 174 -15.69 -13.39 -14.07
C TRP A 174 -15.87 -14.82 -13.57
N VAL A 175 -15.08 -15.23 -12.58
CA VAL A 175 -15.14 -16.57 -11.99
C VAL A 175 -16.51 -16.84 -11.37
N ARG A 176 -17.06 -15.85 -10.67
CA ARG A 176 -18.38 -15.94 -10.03
C ARG A 176 -19.50 -16.04 -11.05
N TRP A 177 -19.43 -15.24 -12.11
CA TRP A 177 -20.44 -15.25 -13.16
C TRP A 177 -20.26 -16.38 -14.18
N GLN A 178 -19.16 -17.13 -14.09
CA GLN A 178 -18.80 -18.22 -14.98
C GLN A 178 -18.73 -17.77 -16.45
N LEU A 179 -18.28 -16.53 -16.66
CA LEU A 179 -18.08 -15.92 -17.98
C LEU A 179 -16.60 -16.09 -18.35
N GLY A 180 -16.33 -16.73 -19.49
CA GLY A 180 -14.98 -16.93 -20.03
C GLY A 180 -14.90 -18.02 -21.11
N PRO A 181 -13.90 -17.95 -22.03
CA PRO A 181 -13.65 -18.96 -23.06
C PRO A 181 -13.19 -20.25 -22.38
N GLY A 182 -14.17 -21.06 -21.95
CA GLY A 182 -13.93 -22.21 -21.08
C GLY A 182 -15.07 -22.57 -20.12
N SER A 183 -16.20 -21.86 -20.13
CA SER A 183 -17.39 -22.15 -19.29
C SER A 183 -17.96 -23.59 -19.43
N ALA A 184 -17.44 -24.40 -20.36
CA ALA A 184 -17.70 -25.84 -20.48
C ALA A 184 -16.42 -26.68 -20.72
N VAL A 185 -15.30 -26.34 -20.10
CA VAL A 185 -14.24 -27.32 -19.87
C VAL A 185 -14.40 -27.78 -18.42
N PRO A 186 -14.88 -29.02 -18.16
CA PRO A 186 -14.73 -29.59 -16.83
C PRO A 186 -13.25 -29.45 -16.53
N CYS A 187 -12.91 -28.80 -15.42
CA CYS A 187 -11.54 -28.62 -14.94
C CYS A 187 -10.80 -29.92 -15.22
N GLY A 188 -10.09 -29.97 -16.34
CA GLY A 188 -9.57 -31.22 -16.86
C GLY A 188 -8.63 -31.67 -15.78
N ASP A 189 -8.94 -32.84 -15.19
CA ASP A 189 -8.29 -33.41 -14.03
C ASP A 189 -6.87 -32.86 -13.95
N ARG A 190 -6.69 -31.78 -13.16
CA ARG A 190 -5.37 -31.57 -12.57
C ARG A 190 -5.14 -32.91 -11.93
N PRO A 191 -4.07 -33.66 -12.24
CA PRO A 191 -3.78 -34.87 -11.48
C PRO A 191 -3.92 -34.42 -10.06
N GLY A 192 -4.94 -34.94 -9.37
CA GLY A 192 -5.25 -34.53 -8.03
C GLY A 192 -3.90 -34.65 -7.36
N VAL A 193 -3.34 -33.51 -6.95
CA VAL A 193 -2.35 -33.58 -5.89
C VAL A 193 -3.17 -34.26 -4.84
N GLY A 194 -2.90 -35.55 -4.69
CA GLY A 194 -3.65 -36.39 -3.79
C GLY A 194 -3.72 -35.58 -2.52
N VAL A 195 -4.88 -35.61 -1.89
CA VAL A 195 -4.88 -35.52 -0.44
C VAL A 195 -4.08 -36.74 0.04
N GLU A 196 -2.76 -36.73 -0.19
CA GLU A 196 -1.79 -37.21 0.77
C GLU A 196 -2.26 -36.57 2.07
N PRO A 197 -2.55 -37.36 3.11
CA PRO A 197 -2.99 -36.80 4.38
C PRO A 197 -1.94 -35.78 4.81
N GLY A 198 -2.25 -34.50 4.59
CA GLY A 198 -1.34 -33.41 4.87
C GLY A 198 -0.94 -33.54 6.32
N LEU A 199 0.35 -33.40 6.61
CA LEU A 199 0.88 -33.48 7.97
C LEU A 199 -0.04 -32.68 8.91
N SER A 200 -0.46 -33.32 10.00
CA SER A 200 -1.23 -32.67 11.06
C SER A 200 -0.45 -31.45 11.57
N THR A 201 -1.14 -30.47 12.16
CA THR A 201 -0.46 -29.30 12.75
C THR A 201 0.68 -29.72 13.67
N ARG A 202 0.46 -30.76 14.48
CA ARG A 202 1.48 -31.32 15.37
C ARG A 202 2.72 -31.77 14.62
N GLN A 203 2.55 -32.53 13.54
CA GLN A 203 3.67 -32.99 12.72
C GLN A 203 4.39 -31.84 12.02
N LEU A 204 3.68 -30.78 11.63
CA LEU A 204 4.32 -29.56 11.09
C LEU A 204 5.18 -28.85 12.14
N LEU A 205 4.71 -28.75 13.38
CA LEU A 205 5.49 -28.19 14.48
C LEU A 205 6.69 -29.09 14.82
N GLU A 206 6.55 -30.41 14.76
CA GLU A 206 7.66 -31.36 14.95
C GLU A 206 8.75 -31.16 13.88
N VAL A 207 8.37 -30.96 12.61
CA VAL A 207 9.32 -30.63 11.53
C VAL A 207 10.03 -29.28 11.77
N LEU A 208 9.33 -28.30 12.32
CA LEU A 208 9.92 -27.00 12.67
C LEU A 208 10.85 -27.09 13.88
N ALA A 209 10.57 -28.00 14.81
CA ALA A 209 11.34 -28.19 16.04
C ALA A 209 12.62 -28.98 15.82
N ASP A 210 12.66 -29.80 14.76
CA ASP A 210 13.83 -30.60 14.40
C ASP A 210 14.99 -29.72 13.91
N PRO A 211 16.12 -29.63 14.64
CA PRO A 211 17.28 -28.88 14.20
C PRO A 211 17.93 -29.50 12.94
N GLY A 212 17.76 -30.80 12.71
CA GLY A 212 18.31 -31.52 11.56
C GLY A 212 17.44 -31.45 10.29
N ALA A 213 16.21 -30.94 10.39
CA ALA A 213 15.34 -30.80 9.23
C ALA A 213 15.85 -29.73 8.25
N ALA A 214 15.90 -30.07 6.97
CA ALA A 214 16.35 -29.17 5.91
C ALA A 214 15.45 -27.92 5.82
N ASP A 215 16.03 -26.77 5.52
CA ASP A 215 15.33 -25.49 5.36
C ASP A 215 14.10 -25.59 4.46
N ARG A 216 14.20 -26.34 3.34
CA ARG A 216 13.08 -26.56 2.41
C ARG A 216 11.88 -27.26 3.08
N ALA A 217 12.13 -28.19 3.99
CA ALA A 217 11.08 -28.88 4.74
C ALA A 217 10.42 -27.92 5.75
N LYS A 218 11.22 -27.11 6.46
CA LYS A 218 10.73 -26.09 7.40
C LYS A 218 9.93 -24.99 6.69
N VAL A 219 10.38 -24.52 5.53
CA VAL A 219 9.65 -23.54 4.69
C VAL A 219 8.31 -24.12 4.22
N ARG A 220 8.26 -25.39 3.81
CA ARG A 220 7.00 -26.06 3.44
C ARG A 220 6.05 -26.18 4.65
N ALA A 221 6.58 -26.42 5.84
CA ALA A 221 5.79 -26.46 7.06
C ALA A 221 5.21 -25.06 7.40
N LEU A 222 6.01 -24.00 7.30
CA LEU A 222 5.55 -22.62 7.47
C LEU A 222 4.48 -22.23 6.45
N HIS A 223 4.65 -22.61 5.19
CA HIS A 223 3.65 -22.37 4.15
C HIS A 223 2.31 -23.06 4.48
N SER A 224 2.37 -24.30 4.96
CA SER A 224 1.19 -25.07 5.33
C SER A 224 0.49 -24.50 6.57
N LEU A 225 1.25 -24.00 7.55
CA LEU A 225 0.70 -23.33 8.74
C LEU A 225 0.09 -21.96 8.41
N ALA A 226 0.64 -21.21 7.47
CA ALA A 226 0.12 -19.90 7.07
C ALA A 226 -1.29 -19.96 6.44
N GLY A 227 -1.72 -21.12 5.95
CA GLY A 227 -3.08 -21.35 5.43
C GLY A 227 -4.04 -21.99 6.42
N ARG A 228 -3.64 -22.17 7.69
CA ARG A 228 -4.42 -22.84 8.75
C ARG A 228 -4.86 -21.83 9.83
N PRO A 229 -5.80 -22.21 10.72
CA PRO A 229 -6.09 -21.44 11.94
C PRO A 229 -4.80 -21.13 12.73
N PRO A 230 -4.76 -20.03 13.49
CA PRO A 230 -3.56 -19.63 14.22
C PRO A 230 -3.16 -20.67 15.26
N GLU A 231 -1.89 -21.08 15.24
CA GLU A 231 -1.35 -22.13 16.11
C GLU A 231 -0.34 -21.54 17.12
N PRO A 232 -0.72 -21.34 18.39
CA PRO A 232 0.14 -20.71 19.41
C PRO A 232 1.48 -21.43 19.62
N GLY A 233 1.53 -22.74 19.32
CA GLY A 233 2.75 -23.54 19.43
C GLY A 233 3.91 -23.04 18.55
N LEU A 234 3.64 -22.23 17.51
CA LEU A 234 4.65 -21.62 16.67
C LEU A 234 5.43 -20.50 17.40
N ILE A 235 4.80 -19.78 18.32
CA ILE A 235 5.34 -18.59 18.99
C ILE A 235 6.72 -18.84 19.64
N PRO A 236 6.90 -19.84 20.54
CA PRO A 236 8.19 -20.07 21.18
C PRO A 236 9.28 -20.51 20.20
N MET A 237 8.90 -20.96 19.00
CA MET A 237 9.84 -21.44 17.98
C MET A 237 10.36 -20.33 17.08
N VAL A 238 9.64 -19.21 16.97
CA VAL A 238 10.01 -18.09 16.08
C VAL A 238 11.48 -17.70 16.20
N PRO A 239 12.08 -17.53 17.39
CA PRO A 239 13.48 -17.13 17.52
C PRO A 239 14.50 -18.15 17.00
N SER A 240 14.14 -19.43 16.85
CA SER A 240 15.03 -20.49 16.38
C SER A 240 14.85 -20.86 14.90
N LEU A 241 13.85 -20.27 14.22
CA LEU A 241 13.53 -20.55 12.81
C LEU A 241 14.41 -19.74 11.86
N LEU A 242 15.69 -20.10 11.85
CA LEU A 242 16.73 -19.53 11.01
C LEU A 242 17.02 -20.45 9.81
N THR A 243 17.55 -19.86 8.73
CA THR A 243 18.19 -20.59 7.64
C THR A 243 19.43 -21.35 8.15
N ALA A 244 19.91 -22.32 7.39
CA ALA A 244 21.06 -23.16 7.76
C ALA A 244 22.35 -22.37 8.03
N ASP A 245 22.48 -21.16 7.48
CA ASP A 245 23.59 -20.22 7.76
C ASP A 245 23.47 -19.51 9.12
N GLY A 246 22.32 -19.62 9.81
CA GLY A 246 22.06 -19.02 11.12
C GLY A 246 21.89 -17.50 11.11
N GLU A 247 21.97 -16.85 9.95
CA GLU A 247 21.98 -15.38 9.85
C GLU A 247 20.61 -14.79 9.56
N ARG A 248 19.74 -15.54 8.87
CA ARG A 248 18.48 -15.02 8.34
C ARG A 248 17.29 -15.82 8.86
N PRO A 249 16.11 -15.18 9.01
CA PRO A 249 14.90 -15.93 9.28
C PRO A 249 14.52 -16.80 8.10
N LEU A 250 13.87 -17.93 8.37
CA LEU A 250 13.31 -18.76 7.31
C LEU A 250 12.30 -17.95 6.47
N PRO A 251 12.32 -18.11 5.13
CA PRO A 251 11.29 -17.55 4.27
C PRO A 251 9.88 -17.93 4.75
N LEU A 252 8.92 -17.03 4.55
CA LEU A 252 7.51 -17.18 4.97
C LEU A 252 7.25 -17.15 6.48
N LEU A 253 8.27 -17.06 7.34
CA LEU A 253 8.07 -16.94 8.79
C LEU A 253 7.15 -15.76 9.14
N SER A 254 7.38 -14.61 8.52
CA SER A 254 6.53 -13.43 8.70
C SER A 254 5.06 -13.66 8.32
N ARG A 255 4.80 -14.46 7.28
CA ARG A 255 3.45 -14.78 6.82
C ARG A 255 2.74 -15.77 7.75
N ALA A 256 3.50 -16.68 8.37
CA ALA A 256 2.97 -17.62 9.37
C ALA A 256 2.72 -16.94 10.72
N VAL A 257 3.49 -15.91 11.08
CA VAL A 257 3.31 -15.14 12.33
C VAL A 257 2.11 -14.18 12.24
N GLY A 258 1.84 -13.57 11.08
CA GLY A 258 0.76 -12.58 10.92
C GLY A 258 -0.60 -13.05 11.46
N PRO A 259 -1.11 -14.24 11.07
CA PRO A 259 -2.38 -14.76 11.57
C PRO A 259 -2.45 -15.00 13.09
N LEU A 260 -1.32 -15.11 13.81
CA LEU A 260 -1.32 -15.29 15.28
C LEU A 260 -1.90 -14.06 16.00
N GLY A 261 -1.78 -12.87 15.39
CA GLY A 261 -2.37 -11.64 15.88
C GLY A 261 -2.05 -11.34 17.35
N ALA A 262 -3.09 -11.10 18.15
CA ALA A 262 -2.99 -10.80 19.58
C ALA A 262 -2.31 -11.90 20.41
N LEU A 263 -2.35 -13.16 19.97
CA LEU A 263 -1.72 -14.28 20.68
C LEU A 263 -0.20 -14.13 20.75
N ALA A 264 0.40 -13.46 19.76
CA ALA A 264 1.85 -13.25 19.69
C ALA A 264 2.32 -12.01 20.47
N VAL A 265 1.43 -11.17 21.00
CA VAL A 265 1.79 -9.89 21.65
C VAL A 265 2.73 -10.08 22.86
N PRO A 266 2.52 -11.03 23.78
CA PRO A 266 3.45 -11.23 24.89
C PRO A 266 4.87 -11.55 24.44
N ALA A 267 5.03 -12.44 23.44
CA ALA A 267 6.34 -12.79 22.90
C ALA A 267 6.94 -11.66 22.05
N ALA A 268 6.11 -10.88 21.34
CA ALA A 268 6.56 -9.75 20.56
C ALA A 268 7.25 -8.68 21.40
N ARG A 269 6.83 -8.48 22.66
CA ARG A 269 7.49 -7.56 23.61
C ARG A 269 8.94 -7.96 23.88
N GLU A 270 9.21 -9.26 23.99
CA GLU A 270 10.57 -9.78 24.14
C GLU A 270 11.35 -9.63 22.83
N TRP A 271 10.74 -10.01 21.70
CA TRP A 271 11.37 -9.94 20.37
C TRP A 271 11.87 -8.55 20.01
N VAL A 272 11.11 -7.51 20.35
CA VAL A 272 11.49 -6.10 20.09
C VAL A 272 12.85 -5.75 20.70
N THR A 273 13.18 -6.31 21.86
CA THR A 273 14.43 -6.04 22.57
C THR A 273 15.60 -6.92 22.12
N ASP A 274 15.36 -7.86 21.21
CA ASP A 274 16.38 -8.78 20.72
C ASP A 274 17.40 -8.08 19.83
N THR A 275 18.67 -8.48 19.93
CA THR A 275 19.77 -7.91 19.14
C THR A 275 19.68 -8.26 17.65
N ARG A 276 18.95 -9.33 17.31
CA ARG A 276 18.71 -9.74 15.92
C ARG A 276 17.67 -8.82 15.29
N ARG A 277 18.12 -7.94 14.39
CA ARG A 277 17.29 -6.94 13.71
C ARG A 277 16.01 -7.51 13.08
N TRP A 278 16.04 -8.72 12.52
CA TRP A 278 14.86 -9.33 11.90
C TRP A 278 13.80 -9.74 12.94
N LEU A 279 14.23 -10.18 14.13
CA LEU A 279 13.32 -10.61 15.20
C LEU A 279 12.71 -9.39 15.88
N SER A 280 13.54 -8.38 16.16
CA SER A 280 13.07 -7.07 16.62
C SER A 280 12.05 -6.45 15.66
N TRP A 281 12.33 -6.47 14.35
CA TRP A 281 11.38 -6.01 13.33
C TRP A 281 10.07 -6.83 13.30
N THR A 282 10.15 -8.15 13.49
CA THR A 282 8.96 -9.02 13.56
C THR A 282 8.12 -8.70 14.80
N GLY A 283 8.75 -8.49 15.96
CA GLY A 283 8.09 -8.03 17.18
C GLY A 283 7.42 -6.67 17.00
N MET A 284 8.15 -5.69 16.43
CA MET A 284 7.62 -4.36 16.14
C MET A 284 6.37 -4.41 15.26
N ARG A 285 6.33 -5.29 14.24
CA ARG A 285 5.15 -5.47 13.39
C ARG A 285 3.95 -5.98 14.19
N VAL A 286 4.14 -7.02 15.01
CA VAL A 286 3.07 -7.58 15.85
C VAL A 286 2.55 -6.53 16.83
N LEU A 287 3.42 -5.75 17.48
CA LEU A 287 2.99 -4.69 18.40
C LEU A 287 2.25 -3.56 17.67
N ALA A 288 2.68 -3.19 16.46
CA ALA A 288 1.98 -2.17 15.66
C ALA A 288 0.57 -2.64 15.27
N GLU A 289 0.40 -3.90 14.88
CA GLU A 289 -0.88 -4.44 14.38
C GLU A 289 -1.82 -4.92 15.49
N HIS A 290 -1.28 -5.37 16.64
CA HIS A 290 -2.05 -6.02 17.70
C HIS A 290 -1.70 -5.61 19.13
N GLY A 291 -0.68 -4.77 19.33
CA GLY A 291 -0.27 -4.31 20.65
C GLY A 291 -1.35 -3.53 21.39
N GLU A 292 -1.09 -3.31 22.68
CA GLU A 292 -1.96 -2.63 23.64
C GLU A 292 -1.40 -1.25 24.01
N ALA A 293 -2.13 -0.48 24.82
CA ALA A 293 -1.72 0.88 25.17
C ALA A 293 -0.36 0.96 25.90
N GLN A 294 0.05 -0.11 26.56
CA GLN A 294 1.37 -0.20 27.20
C GLN A 294 2.53 -0.32 26.20
N ASP A 295 2.27 -0.72 24.96
CA ASP A 295 3.27 -0.88 23.90
C ASP A 295 3.52 0.43 23.12
N LEU A 296 2.68 1.45 23.35
CA LEU A 296 2.79 2.76 22.70
C LEU A 296 4.15 3.46 22.87
N PRO A 297 4.77 3.50 24.07
CA PRO A 297 6.08 4.13 24.23
C PRO A 297 7.15 3.52 23.33
N ILE A 298 7.08 2.21 23.08
CA ILE A 298 8.01 1.48 22.22
C ILE A 298 7.81 1.92 20.76
N LEU A 299 6.56 1.91 20.28
CA LEU A 299 6.24 2.33 18.91
C LEU A 299 6.58 3.79 18.63
N ILE A 300 6.34 4.69 19.60
CA ILE A 300 6.66 6.11 19.49
C ILE A 300 8.18 6.32 19.53
N GLY A 301 8.90 5.64 20.44
CA GLY A 301 10.35 5.76 20.53
C GLY A 301 11.05 5.39 19.22
N GLU A 302 10.61 4.30 18.60
CA GLU A 302 11.15 3.84 17.32
C GLU A 302 10.83 4.80 16.17
N LEU A 303 9.61 5.35 16.12
CA LEU A 303 9.24 6.38 15.13
C LEU A 303 10.09 7.64 15.29
N SER A 304 10.38 8.06 16.52
CA SER A 304 11.28 9.20 16.80
C SER A 304 12.71 8.92 16.34
N ALA A 305 13.23 7.71 16.59
CA ALA A 305 14.56 7.31 16.12
C ALA A 305 14.66 7.33 14.58
N HIS A 306 13.63 6.83 13.89
CA HIS A 306 13.53 6.90 12.43
C HIS A 306 13.49 8.35 11.92
N TRP A 307 12.78 9.22 12.62
CA TRP A 307 12.71 10.66 12.29
C TRP A 307 14.10 11.31 12.41
N GLU A 308 14.80 11.09 13.52
CA GLU A 308 16.15 11.62 13.74
C GLU A 308 17.16 11.08 12.71
N ALA A 309 17.07 9.79 12.38
CA ALA A 309 17.90 9.14 11.38
C ALA A 309 17.54 9.49 9.93
N HIS A 310 16.45 10.23 9.70
CA HIS A 310 15.88 10.49 8.37
C HIS A 310 15.61 9.19 7.57
N ASP A 311 15.24 8.11 8.26
CA ASP A 311 14.91 6.81 7.66
C ASP A 311 13.40 6.69 7.43
N TRP A 312 12.98 7.02 6.21
CA TRP A 312 11.58 7.12 5.80
C TRP A 312 10.99 5.80 5.30
N CYS A 313 11.80 4.74 5.19
CA CYS A 313 11.34 3.44 4.67
C CYS A 313 10.77 2.55 5.79
N GLY A 314 9.49 2.19 5.69
CA GLY A 314 8.81 1.29 6.63
C GLY A 314 8.29 1.85 7.97
N PRO A 315 8.16 3.16 8.26
CA PRO A 315 7.46 3.64 9.45
C PRO A 315 5.93 3.67 9.30
N ASP A 316 5.39 3.38 8.12
CA ASP A 316 3.96 3.36 7.77
C ASP A 316 3.13 2.48 8.72
N ARG A 317 3.53 1.22 8.91
CA ARG A 317 2.81 0.28 9.78
C ARG A 317 2.88 0.68 11.25
N ARG A 318 4.01 1.24 11.68
CA ARG A 318 4.20 1.76 13.05
C ARG A 318 3.33 2.98 13.29
N ALA A 319 3.30 3.92 12.36
CA ALA A 319 2.43 5.09 12.43
C ALA A 319 0.95 4.69 12.43
N ALA A 320 0.55 3.70 11.62
CA ALA A 320 -0.79 3.11 11.67
C ALA A 320 -1.08 2.47 13.04
N GLY A 321 -0.11 1.74 13.60
CA GLY A 321 -0.20 1.13 14.92
C GLY A 321 -0.44 2.13 16.05
N VAL A 322 0.26 3.26 16.06
CA VAL A 322 0.01 4.33 17.04
C VAL A 322 -1.35 5.00 16.81
N ALA A 323 -1.75 5.19 15.54
CA ALA A 323 -3.03 5.82 15.20
C ALA A 323 -4.26 5.02 15.68
N ARG A 324 -4.14 3.69 15.85
CA ARG A 324 -5.21 2.82 16.38
C ARG A 324 -5.71 3.22 17.78
N PHE A 325 -4.89 3.90 18.58
CA PHE A 325 -5.25 4.33 19.93
C PHE A 325 -5.94 5.71 19.99
N GLY A 326 -6.13 6.35 18.84
CA GLY A 326 -6.87 7.61 18.73
C GLY A 326 -6.24 8.80 19.47
N PRO A 327 -6.97 9.91 19.62
CA PRO A 327 -6.46 11.18 20.18
C PRO A 327 -6.35 11.20 21.72
N GLY A 328 -6.60 10.07 22.41
CA GLY A 328 -6.60 9.95 23.87
C GLY A 328 -5.21 9.84 24.51
N LEU A 329 -4.14 9.91 23.72
CA LEU A 329 -2.76 9.84 24.21
C LEU A 329 -2.40 11.06 25.08
N PRO A 330 -1.53 10.90 26.10
CA PRO A 330 -1.02 12.04 26.86
C PRO A 330 -0.38 13.06 25.91
N ARG A 331 -0.82 14.32 26.03
CA ARG A 331 -0.59 15.42 25.08
C ARG A 331 0.89 15.77 24.81
N ARG A 332 1.84 15.22 25.56
CA ARG A 332 3.27 15.46 25.39
C ARG A 332 4.08 14.20 25.71
N CYS A 333 4.88 13.74 24.75
CA CYS A 333 6.03 12.90 25.06
C CYS A 333 7.16 13.83 25.55
N ARG A 334 7.54 13.74 26.83
CA ARG A 334 8.58 14.61 27.42
C ARG A 334 9.97 14.37 26.83
N CYS A 335 10.18 13.28 26.09
CA CYS A 335 11.49 12.91 25.55
C CYS A 335 11.82 13.58 24.21
N CYS A 336 10.82 13.98 23.41
CA CYS A 336 11.04 14.44 22.02
C CYS A 336 10.29 15.73 21.64
N GLY A 337 9.57 16.39 22.57
CA GLY A 337 8.89 17.66 22.28
C GLY A 337 7.73 17.58 21.27
N LEU A 338 7.46 16.40 20.71
CA LEU A 338 6.38 16.15 19.77
C LEU A 338 5.00 16.30 20.44
N ASN A 339 4.17 17.16 19.85
CA ASN A 339 2.81 17.43 20.29
C ASN A 339 1.88 16.36 19.67
N LEU A 340 1.94 15.13 20.19
CA LEU A 340 1.26 13.95 19.63
C LEU A 340 -0.24 14.17 19.40
N VAL A 341 -0.94 14.95 20.23
CA VAL A 341 -2.39 15.20 20.06
C VAL A 341 -2.69 16.22 18.94
N HIS A 342 -1.74 17.07 18.56
CA HIS A 342 -1.92 17.98 17.42
C HIS A 342 -1.45 17.34 16.10
N ASP A 343 -0.41 16.50 16.13
CA ASP A 343 0.06 15.78 14.95
C ASP A 343 -0.68 14.47 14.65
N MET A 344 -1.29 13.81 15.66
CA MET A 344 -2.10 12.60 15.46
C MET A 344 -3.60 12.86 15.38
N LYS A 345 -4.15 14.00 15.84
CA LYS A 345 -5.53 14.39 15.47
C LYS A 345 -5.71 14.54 13.96
N LYS A 346 -4.62 14.78 13.23
CA LYS A 346 -4.57 14.78 11.76
C LYS A 346 -4.63 13.36 11.14
N ARG A 347 -4.57 12.30 11.95
CA ARG A 347 -4.57 10.90 11.49
C ARG A 347 -5.53 9.96 12.25
N ALA A 348 -6.17 10.39 13.33
CA ALA A 348 -7.04 9.52 14.14
C ALA A 348 -8.41 9.20 13.51
N VAL A 349 -8.79 9.83 12.38
CA VAL A 349 -10.03 9.48 11.64
C VAL A 349 -9.81 8.29 10.69
N THR A 350 -8.61 7.68 10.69
CA THR A 350 -8.17 6.74 9.65
C THR A 350 -8.47 5.25 9.92
N VAL A 351 -8.98 4.87 11.09
CA VAL A 351 -9.00 3.44 11.51
C VAL A 351 -10.40 2.81 11.53
N GLU A 352 -11.48 3.57 11.40
CA GLU A 352 -12.84 3.03 11.64
C GLU A 352 -13.46 2.24 10.47
N SER A 353 -12.76 2.02 9.34
CA SER A 353 -13.40 1.44 8.16
C SER A 353 -12.55 0.51 7.27
N ARG A 354 -11.78 -0.43 7.83
CA ARG A 354 -11.32 -1.60 7.04
C ARG A 354 -11.27 -2.92 7.83
N PRO A 355 -11.78 -4.04 7.27
CA PRO A 355 -11.43 -5.39 7.69
C PRO A 355 -10.00 -5.76 7.22
N ALA A 356 -9.32 -6.57 8.03
CA ALA A 356 -7.91 -6.91 7.91
C ALA A 356 -7.65 -7.96 6.82
N HIS A 357 -7.62 -7.60 5.54
CA HIS A 357 -7.10 -8.48 4.49
C HIS A 357 -6.52 -7.68 3.32
N PHE A 358 -5.29 -7.19 3.41
CA PHE A 358 -4.43 -6.92 2.23
C PHE A 358 -2.97 -6.95 2.67
N MET A 359 -2.25 -8.02 2.32
CA MET A 359 -0.79 -8.13 2.48
C MET A 359 -0.13 -7.69 1.17
N TYR A 360 0.60 -6.57 1.18
CA TYR A 360 1.62 -6.31 0.16
C TYR A 360 3.04 -6.44 0.73
N VAL A 361 3.87 -7.12 -0.05
CA VAL A 361 5.30 -7.37 0.17
C VAL A 361 6.06 -6.22 -0.50
N SER A 362 6.48 -5.23 0.28
CA SER A 362 7.36 -4.17 -0.21
C SER A 362 8.80 -4.68 -0.27
N LYS A 363 9.30 -4.95 -1.48
CA LYS A 363 10.74 -5.06 -1.75
C LYS A 363 11.24 -3.68 -2.19
N CYS A 364 12.07 -3.04 -1.38
CA CYS A 364 12.78 -1.82 -1.78
C CYS A 364 14.23 -2.18 -2.16
N PRO A 365 14.70 -1.84 -3.37
CA PRO A 365 16.13 -1.81 -3.66
C PRO A 365 16.74 -0.54 -3.05
N ARG A 366 17.85 -0.68 -2.31
CA ARG A 366 18.63 0.45 -1.76
C ARG A 366 19.25 1.26 -2.90
N THR A 367 19.08 2.58 -2.88
CA THR A 367 19.87 3.52 -3.67
C THR A 367 21.13 3.95 -2.92
N GLU A 368 22.25 3.92 -3.63
CA GLU A 368 23.53 4.50 -3.23
C GLU A 368 23.38 6.03 -3.19
N LEU A 369 23.67 6.64 -2.04
CA LEU A 369 23.72 8.09 -1.87
C LEU A 369 25.08 8.59 -2.39
N ASN A 370 25.08 9.24 -3.56
CA ASN A 370 26.18 10.11 -3.95
C ASN A 370 26.14 11.38 -3.10
N HIS A 371 27.21 11.57 -2.32
CA HIS A 371 27.50 12.78 -1.59
C HIS A 371 27.83 13.93 -2.53
N THR A 372 27.11 15.05 -2.46
CA THR A 372 27.65 16.36 -2.86
C THR A 372 27.00 17.52 -2.08
N HIS A 373 27.84 18.14 -1.25
CA HIS A 373 27.83 19.53 -0.76
C HIS A 373 26.55 20.17 -0.17
N MET A 374 26.55 20.29 1.16
CA MET A 374 25.80 21.33 1.90
C MET A 374 26.65 22.60 2.09
N PRO A 375 26.06 23.81 2.06
CA PRO A 375 26.69 25.01 2.61
C PRO A 375 26.45 25.09 4.13
N VAL A 376 27.52 25.37 4.86
CA VAL A 376 27.56 25.56 6.32
C VAL A 376 26.98 26.92 6.67
N TRP A 377 25.89 26.95 7.44
CA TRP A 377 25.38 28.16 8.09
C TRP A 377 25.90 28.24 9.54
N HIS A 378 26.81 29.19 9.80
CA HIS A 378 27.13 29.66 11.14
C HIS A 378 26.13 30.75 11.53
N GLY A 379 25.44 30.59 12.66
CA GLY A 379 24.54 31.60 13.20
C GLY A 379 24.46 31.47 14.72
N VAL A 380 25.05 32.45 15.39
CA VAL A 380 25.29 32.58 16.83
C VAL A 380 23.99 32.74 17.61
N ILE A 381 23.88 32.01 18.72
CA ILE A 381 22.84 32.19 19.75
C ILE A 381 23.27 33.35 20.66
N GLU A 382 22.47 34.41 20.71
CA GLU A 382 22.45 35.33 21.86
C GLU A 382 21.13 35.17 22.60
N MET A 383 21.26 34.93 23.91
CA MET A 383 20.16 34.77 24.86
C MET A 383 19.64 36.13 25.32
N ALA A 384 18.31 36.24 25.43
CA ALA A 384 17.61 36.97 26.48
C ALA A 384 16.29 36.29 26.78
#